data_AF-A0A0B1S8R3-F1
#
_entry.id   AF-A0A0B1S8R3-F1
#
_cell.length_a   1.000
_cell.length_b   1.000
_cell.length_c   1.000
_cell.angle_alpha   90.00
_cell.angle_beta   90.00
_cell.angle_gamma   90.00
#
_symmetry.space_group_name_H-M   'P 1'
#
loop_
_entity.id
_entity.type
_entity.pdbx_description
1 polymer ?
#
loop_
_entity_poly.entity_id
_entity_poly.type
_entity_poly.pdbx_seq_one_letter_code
_entity_poly.pdbx_strand_id
1 'polypeptide(L)'
;MADNNRILECDTQQISDLLMMLEKVLWHGFKAQGQKALIVLRSPDAEMWAAIGRIARTDAAMLETVTCVDQIESLLTPISRLRAFLRLAMMQKKIFDFYTVIANSPLLKTYYESWALIRQEEIVQLTGALLGLSVVDCNLVLEHDHLQDQPLSVDLSLYIRIPTVPTEGVDEMAANGTSSSNKEKKLLLDQNNYLEERNRQLQ
;
A
#
# COMPACT_ATOMS: atom_id res chain seq x y z
N MET A 1 -17.75 -22.85 22.07
CA MET A 1 -16.42 -22.22 21.99
C MET A 1 -15.83 -22.68 20.67
N ALA A 2 -15.92 -21.83 19.65
CA ALA A 2 -15.39 -22.12 18.32
C ALA A 2 -14.41 -21.00 17.99
N ASP A 3 -13.14 -21.26 18.28
CA ASP A 3 -12.02 -20.38 17.98
C ASP A 3 -11.78 -20.38 16.47
N ASN A 4 -12.56 -19.58 15.75
CA ASN A 4 -12.32 -19.24 14.35
C ASN A 4 -11.68 -17.86 14.24
N ASN A 5 -10.63 -17.60 15.01
CA ASN A 5 -9.70 -16.51 14.70
C ASN A 5 -8.90 -16.97 13.48
N ARG A 6 -9.45 -16.74 12.28
CA ARG A 6 -8.75 -16.87 11.00
C ARG A 6 -7.61 -15.85 10.96
N ILE A 7 -6.50 -16.18 11.60
CA ILE A 7 -5.23 -15.53 11.32
C ILE A 7 -4.97 -15.77 9.83
N LEU A 8 -4.77 -14.70 9.06
CA LEU A 8 -4.29 -14.82 7.69
C LEU A 8 -2.83 -15.29 7.80
N GLU A 9 -2.63 -16.59 7.67
CA GLU A 9 -1.31 -17.23 7.79
C GLU A 9 -0.38 -16.99 6.59
N CYS A 10 -0.78 -16.19 5.61
CA CYS A 10 0.02 -16.05 4.38
C CYS A 10 0.15 -14.59 3.93
N ASP A 11 1.35 -14.27 3.45
CA ASP A 11 1.65 -13.19 2.51
C ASP A 11 0.73 -13.32 1.27
N THR A 12 -0.51 -12.84 1.39
CA THR A 12 -1.39 -12.71 0.24
C THR A 12 -0.84 -11.63 -0.68
N GLN A 13 -1.01 -11.81 -1.99
CA GLN A 13 -0.53 -10.85 -2.99
C GLN A 13 -1.01 -9.43 -2.68
N GLN A 14 -2.26 -9.28 -2.23
CA GLN A 14 -2.85 -7.98 -1.89
C GLN A 14 -2.15 -7.31 -0.71
N ILE A 15 -1.75 -8.06 0.32
CA ILE A 15 -1.00 -7.51 1.45
C ILE A 15 0.41 -7.14 1.01
N SER A 16 1.07 -8.00 0.23
CA SER A 16 2.40 -7.71 -0.30
C SER A 16 2.41 -6.46 -1.19
N ASP A 17 1.41 -6.31 -2.04
CA ASP A 17 1.22 -5.13 -2.91
C ASP A 17 0.91 -3.88 -2.09
N LEU A 18 0.06 -3.98 -1.08
CA LEU A 18 -0.23 -2.89 -0.16
C LEU A 18 1.04 -2.40 0.57
N LEU A 19 1.81 -3.31 1.16
CA LEU A 19 3.06 -2.96 1.84
C LEU A 19 4.09 -2.37 0.87
N MET A 20 4.14 -2.84 -0.37
CA MET A 20 4.99 -2.25 -1.41
C MET A 20 4.53 -0.84 -1.78
N MET A 21 3.22 -0.60 -1.93
CA MET A 21 2.69 0.75 -2.19
C MET A 21 3.00 1.69 -1.03
N LEU A 22 2.86 1.23 0.21
CA LEU A 22 3.22 1.97 1.41
C LEU A 22 4.72 2.29 1.47
N GLU A 23 5.59 1.34 1.12
CA GLU A 23 7.02 1.62 0.92
C GLU A 23 7.23 2.74 -0.11
N LYS A 24 6.53 2.72 -1.25
CA LYS A 24 6.65 3.79 -2.26
C LYS A 24 6.17 5.14 -1.77
N VAL A 25 5.15 5.19 -0.91
CA VAL A 25 4.72 6.43 -0.24
C VAL A 25 5.84 7.01 0.61
N LEU A 26 6.57 6.17 1.36
CA LEU A 26 7.75 6.62 2.10
C LEU A 26 8.88 7.09 1.17
N TRP A 27 9.07 6.48 0.01
CA TRP A 27 10.09 6.94 -0.93
C TRP A 27 9.74 8.22 -1.68
N HIS A 28 8.45 8.54 -1.81
CA HIS A 28 8.00 9.65 -2.63
C HIS A 28 8.43 11.01 -2.06
N GLY A 29 9.42 11.62 -2.70
CA GLY A 29 9.98 12.90 -2.27
C GLY A 29 10.96 12.81 -1.10
N PHE A 30 11.49 11.62 -0.80
CA PHE A 30 12.58 11.46 0.15
C PHE A 30 13.88 12.08 -0.38
N LYS A 31 14.53 12.89 0.45
CA LYS A 31 15.81 13.55 0.15
C LYS A 31 16.95 12.61 0.51
N ALA A 32 17.60 12.03 -0.50
CA ALA A 32 18.91 11.43 -0.28
C ALA A 32 19.90 12.55 0.05
N GLN A 33 20.31 12.65 1.32
CA GLN A 33 21.19 13.67 1.87
C GLN A 33 22.59 13.64 1.21
N GLY A 34 22.91 12.61 0.43
CA GLY A 34 24.07 12.50 -0.45
C GLY A 34 24.05 13.30 -1.76
N GLN A 35 22.96 13.93 -2.18
CA GLN A 35 22.94 14.68 -3.47
C GLN A 35 23.67 16.03 -3.43
N LYS A 36 24.02 16.55 -2.24
CA LYS A 36 24.67 17.87 -2.08
C LYS A 36 26.10 17.82 -1.55
N ALA A 37 26.61 16.63 -1.22
CA ALA A 37 27.97 16.43 -0.75
C ALA A 37 28.79 15.71 -1.82
N LEU A 38 30.02 16.16 -2.06
CA LEU A 38 30.97 15.59 -3.03
C LEU A 38 31.39 14.13 -2.72
N ILE A 39 30.86 13.55 -1.63
CA ILE A 39 31.16 12.21 -1.14
C ILE A 39 29.82 11.57 -0.71
N VAL A 40 29.39 10.51 -1.40
CA VAL A 40 28.23 9.71 -1.00
C VAL A 40 28.61 8.90 0.23
N LEU A 41 28.27 9.41 1.42
CA LEU A 41 28.66 8.79 2.69
C LEU A 41 27.76 7.59 3.06
N ARG A 42 26.52 7.54 2.55
CA ARG A 42 25.54 6.47 2.82
C ARG A 42 24.66 6.19 1.60
N SER A 43 24.22 4.94 1.45
CA SER A 43 23.22 4.59 0.44
C SER A 43 21.87 5.22 0.77
N PRO A 44 21.02 5.52 -0.23
CA PRO A 44 19.68 6.07 0.00
C PRO A 44 18.86 5.24 0.98
N ASP A 45 18.94 3.91 0.89
CA ASP A 45 18.23 2.99 1.80
C ASP A 45 18.69 3.14 3.25
N ALA A 46 20.01 3.32 3.47
CA ALA A 46 20.56 3.54 4.79
C ALA A 46 20.10 4.88 5.38
N GLU A 47 19.95 5.91 4.54
CA GLU A 47 19.42 7.21 4.96
C GLU A 47 17.92 7.13 5.29
N MET A 48 17.13 6.40 4.49
CA MET A 48 15.71 6.16 4.77
C MET A 48 15.53 5.44 6.11
N TRP A 49 16.25 4.33 6.33
CA TRP A 49 16.19 3.61 7.61
C TRP A 49 16.60 4.50 8.78
N ALA A 50 17.66 5.30 8.62
CA ALA A 50 18.08 6.24 9.65
C ALA A 50 17.06 7.35 9.93
N ALA A 51 16.34 7.83 8.89
CA ALA A 51 15.28 8.81 9.05
C ALA A 51 14.10 8.23 9.84
N ILE A 52 13.65 7.02 9.49
CA ILE A 52 12.62 6.28 10.24
C ILE A 52 13.05 6.08 11.69
N GLY A 53 14.27 5.61 11.94
CA GLY A 53 14.78 5.42 13.30
C GLY A 53 14.89 6.71 14.13
N ARG A 54 15.11 7.87 13.49
CA ARG A 54 15.08 9.18 14.19
C ARG A 54 13.67 9.65 14.47
N ILE A 55 12.75 9.48 13.53
CA ILE A 55 11.33 9.79 13.71
C ILE A 55 10.73 8.90 14.80
N ALA A 56 11.05 7.61 14.81
CA ALA A 56 10.56 6.65 15.79
C ALA A 56 10.85 7.07 17.24
N ARG A 57 11.88 7.86 17.51
CA ARG A 57 12.18 8.35 18.89
C ARG A 57 11.08 9.24 19.48
N THR A 58 10.14 9.74 18.68
CA THR A 58 9.00 10.52 19.16
C THR A 58 7.82 9.67 19.63
N ASP A 59 7.83 8.35 19.38
CA ASP A 59 6.80 7.40 19.80
C ASP A 59 7.43 6.11 20.34
N ALA A 60 7.07 5.73 21.58
CA ALA A 60 7.61 4.55 22.24
C ALA A 60 7.31 3.24 21.47
N ALA A 61 6.09 3.09 20.92
CA ALA A 61 5.70 1.86 20.22
C ALA A 61 6.44 1.70 18.89
N MET A 62 6.58 2.80 18.15
CA MET A 62 7.37 2.82 16.92
C MET A 62 8.85 2.55 17.20
N LEU A 63 9.41 3.13 18.27
CA LEU A 63 10.80 2.92 18.69
C LEU A 63 11.08 1.46 19.08
N GLU A 64 10.16 0.84 19.82
CA GLU A 64 10.24 -0.58 20.18
C GLU A 64 10.30 -1.45 18.93
N THR A 65 9.46 -1.15 17.93
CA THR A 65 9.45 -1.90 16.66
C THR A 65 10.74 -1.72 15.87
N VAL A 66 11.26 -0.49 15.77
CA VAL A 66 12.57 -0.25 15.11
C VAL A 66 13.69 -1.00 15.83
N THR A 67 13.68 -1.00 17.16
CA THR A 67 14.68 -1.72 17.97
C THR A 67 14.58 -3.23 17.76
N CYS A 68 13.35 -3.76 17.66
CA CYS A 68 13.12 -5.17 17.34
C CYS A 68 13.71 -5.52 15.96
N VAL A 69 13.49 -4.70 14.94
CA VAL A 69 14.07 -4.91 13.59
C VAL A 69 15.60 -4.88 13.63
N ASP A 70 16.20 -3.94 14.34
CA ASP A 70 17.66 -3.83 14.45
C ASP A 70 18.31 -5.02 15.17
N GLN A 71 17.55 -5.75 16.01
CA GLN A 71 17.99 -6.97 16.69
C GLN A 71 17.92 -8.23 15.80
N ILE A 72 17.25 -8.17 14.63
CA ILE A 72 17.18 -9.31 13.71
C ILE A 72 18.48 -9.37 12.90
N GLU A 73 19.42 -10.21 13.34
CA GLU A 73 20.76 -10.32 12.74
C GLU A 73 20.75 -10.77 11.28
N SER A 74 19.71 -11.49 10.84
CA SER A 74 19.58 -11.94 9.44
C SER A 74 19.29 -10.79 8.47
N LEU A 75 18.79 -9.63 8.93
CA LEU A 75 18.48 -8.49 8.07
C LEU A 75 19.73 -7.67 7.75
N LEU A 76 20.44 -8.05 6.69
CA LEU A 76 21.72 -7.44 6.35
C LEU A 76 21.58 -6.02 5.77
N THR A 77 20.58 -5.80 4.91
CA THR A 77 20.45 -4.55 4.14
C THR A 77 19.44 -3.58 4.77
N PRO A 78 19.63 -2.25 4.65
CA PRO A 78 18.67 -1.27 5.17
C PRO A 78 17.26 -1.38 4.56
N ILE A 79 17.16 -1.75 3.28
CA ILE A 79 15.87 -1.97 2.63
C ILE A 79 15.14 -3.17 3.22
N SER A 80 15.85 -4.27 3.53
CA SER A 80 15.25 -5.42 4.22
C SER A 80 14.74 -5.04 5.61
N ARG A 81 15.47 -4.19 6.35
CA ARG A 81 15.02 -3.63 7.64
C ARG A 81 13.76 -2.78 7.49
N LEU A 82 13.71 -1.88 6.50
CA LEU A 82 12.51 -1.07 6.24
C LEU A 82 11.30 -1.94 5.91
N ARG A 83 11.47 -2.97 5.08
CA ARG A 83 10.42 -3.91 4.70
C ARG A 83 9.97 -4.79 5.87
N ALA A 84 10.89 -5.21 6.73
CA ALA A 84 10.57 -5.93 7.97
C ALA A 84 9.81 -5.03 8.95
N PHE A 85 10.20 -3.76 9.08
CA PHE A 85 9.50 -2.78 9.90
C PHE A 85 8.04 -2.61 9.48
N LEU A 86 7.76 -2.48 8.18
CA LEU A 86 6.39 -2.38 7.67
C LEU A 86 5.57 -3.64 7.94
N ARG A 87 6.18 -4.83 7.76
CA ARG A 87 5.53 -6.11 8.07
C ARG A 87 5.23 -6.26 9.56
N LEU A 88 6.18 -5.94 10.43
CA LEU A 88 5.98 -5.96 11.88
C LEU A 88 4.90 -4.96 12.31
N ALA A 89 4.89 -3.75 11.76
CA ALA A 89 3.84 -2.77 12.02
C ALA A 89 2.45 -3.30 11.65
N MET A 90 2.34 -4.05 10.54
CA MET A 90 1.10 -4.71 10.12
C MET A 90 0.71 -5.83 11.10
N MET A 91 1.63 -6.73 11.43
CA MET A 91 1.39 -7.84 12.38
C MET A 91 1.00 -7.35 13.77
N GLN A 92 1.57 -6.22 14.22
CA GLN A 92 1.25 -5.58 15.49
C GLN A 92 -0.02 -4.72 15.45
N LYS A 93 -0.68 -4.59 14.28
CA LYS A 93 -1.85 -3.73 14.07
C LYS A 93 -1.58 -2.24 14.33
N LYS A 94 -0.34 -1.80 14.08
CA LYS A 94 0.18 -0.46 14.36
C LYS A 94 0.50 0.37 13.11
N ILE A 95 0.21 -0.14 11.92
CA ILE A 95 0.55 0.55 10.67
C ILE A 95 -0.09 1.94 10.56
N PHE A 96 -1.34 2.10 11.00
CA PHE A 96 -2.02 3.39 11.11
C PHE A 96 -1.28 4.37 12.04
N ASP A 97 -0.98 3.92 13.26
CA ASP A 97 -0.32 4.72 14.29
C ASP A 97 1.04 5.20 13.78
N PHE A 98 1.85 4.30 13.19
CA PHE A 98 3.19 4.64 12.73
C PHE A 98 3.18 5.60 11.54
N TYR A 99 2.29 5.41 10.56
CA TYR A 99 2.16 6.39 9.46
C TYR A 99 1.69 7.75 9.96
N THR A 100 0.82 7.79 10.98
CA THR A 100 0.39 9.05 11.62
C THR A 100 1.56 9.73 12.34
N VAL A 101 2.41 8.98 13.03
CA VAL A 101 3.63 9.52 13.67
C VAL A 101 4.60 10.06 12.63
N ILE A 102 4.82 9.33 11.53
CA ILE A 102 5.71 9.78 10.46
C ILE A 102 5.15 11.05 9.81
N ALA A 103 3.88 11.07 9.43
CA ALA A 103 3.21 12.19 8.76
C ALA A 103 3.12 13.46 9.64
N ASN A 104 3.11 13.33 10.96
CA ASN A 104 3.07 14.46 11.89
C ASN A 104 4.45 14.82 12.48
N SER A 105 5.52 14.14 12.04
CA SER A 105 6.83 14.36 12.63
C SER A 105 7.37 15.77 12.31
N PRO A 106 7.89 16.52 13.30
CA PRO A 106 8.53 17.82 13.03
C PRO A 106 9.78 17.68 12.15
N LEU A 107 10.35 16.47 12.04
CA LEU A 107 11.54 16.18 11.25
C LEU A 107 11.25 15.96 9.76
N LEU A 108 9.98 15.88 9.33
CA LEU A 108 9.62 15.64 7.94
C LEU A 108 10.24 16.64 6.96
N LYS A 109 10.29 17.92 7.32
CA LYS A 109 10.86 18.97 6.45
C LYS A 109 12.35 18.75 6.16
N THR A 110 13.07 18.08 7.07
CA THR A 110 14.49 17.75 6.92
C THR A 110 14.69 16.62 5.92
N TYR A 111 13.85 15.58 5.95
CA TYR A 111 14.02 14.38 5.14
C TYR A 111 13.22 14.35 3.85
N TYR A 112 12.18 15.18 3.71
CA TYR A 112 11.27 15.13 2.57
C TYR A 112 11.13 16.48 1.87
N GLU A 113 10.98 16.42 0.55
CA GLU A 113 10.69 17.58 -0.30
C GLU A 113 9.29 18.14 -0.06
N SER A 114 9.06 19.42 -0.39
CA SER A 114 7.77 20.08 -0.17
C SER A 114 6.61 19.47 -0.94
N TRP A 115 6.89 18.74 -2.02
CA TRP A 115 5.92 18.03 -2.85
C TRP A 115 5.75 16.56 -2.46
N ALA A 116 6.47 16.08 -1.44
CA ALA A 116 6.35 14.71 -0.97
C ALA A 116 4.90 14.44 -0.51
N LEU A 117 4.33 13.29 -0.91
CA LEU A 117 2.97 12.88 -0.57
C LEU A 117 2.75 12.85 0.94
N ILE A 118 3.74 12.36 1.70
CA ILE A 118 3.68 12.30 3.17
C ILE A 118 3.61 13.69 3.84
N ARG A 119 3.87 14.76 3.09
CA ARG A 119 3.77 16.15 3.54
C ARG A 119 2.53 16.88 3.01
N GLN A 120 1.78 16.27 2.09
CA GLN A 120 0.55 16.84 1.58
C GLN A 120 -0.66 16.45 2.43
N GLU A 121 -1.80 17.09 2.20
CA GLU A 121 -3.05 16.83 2.94
C GLU A 121 -3.68 15.46 2.60
N GLU A 122 -3.41 14.91 1.41
CA GLU A 122 -3.89 13.61 0.97
C GLU A 122 -3.38 12.47 1.85
N ILE A 123 -2.26 12.68 2.57
CA ILE A 123 -1.75 11.69 3.53
C ILE A 123 -2.76 11.38 4.62
N VAL A 124 -3.62 12.35 5.00
CA VAL A 124 -4.65 12.18 6.04
C VAL A 124 -5.70 11.15 5.62
N GLN A 125 -6.04 11.14 4.33
CA GLN A 125 -6.98 10.17 3.77
C GLN A 125 -6.35 8.78 3.71
N LEU A 126 -5.08 8.69 3.29
CA LEU A 126 -4.34 7.43 3.28
C LEU A 126 -4.22 6.85 4.69
N THR A 127 -3.77 7.64 5.68
CA THR A 127 -3.67 7.16 7.06
C THR A 127 -5.04 6.78 7.60
N GLY A 128 -6.08 7.59 7.38
CA GLY A 128 -7.45 7.24 7.76
C GLY A 128 -7.90 5.88 7.21
N ALA A 129 -7.55 5.55 5.97
CA ALA A 129 -7.84 4.24 5.39
C ALA A 129 -7.05 3.09 6.05
N LEU A 130 -5.80 3.33 6.47
CA LEU A 130 -4.97 2.34 7.17
C LEU A 130 -5.54 1.93 8.53
N LEU A 131 -6.39 2.73 9.16
CA LEU A 131 -7.05 2.36 10.42
C LEU A 131 -7.88 1.08 10.27
N GLY A 132 -8.46 0.85 9.09
CA GLY A 132 -9.23 -0.37 8.80
C GLY A 132 -8.39 -1.65 8.83
N LEU A 133 -7.06 -1.55 8.74
CA LEU A 133 -6.17 -2.71 8.81
C LEU A 133 -5.95 -3.22 10.24
N SER A 134 -6.33 -2.43 11.27
CA SER A 134 -6.16 -2.82 12.68
C SER A 134 -6.95 -4.06 13.08
N VAL A 135 -7.99 -4.43 12.33
CA VAL A 135 -8.78 -5.64 12.57
C VAL A 135 -8.21 -6.88 11.87
N VAL A 136 -7.20 -6.70 11.01
CA VAL A 136 -6.61 -7.79 10.22
C VAL A 136 -5.50 -8.44 11.04
N ASP A 137 -5.59 -9.75 11.25
CA ASP A 137 -4.55 -10.55 11.88
C ASP A 137 -3.68 -11.22 10.80
N CYS A 138 -2.41 -10.83 10.74
CA CYS A 138 -1.43 -11.34 9.77
C CYS A 138 -0.24 -11.97 10.48
N ASN A 139 0.34 -13.02 9.87
CA ASN A 139 1.66 -13.52 10.20
C ASN A 139 2.53 -13.49 8.93
N LEU A 140 3.46 -12.53 8.83
CA LEU A 140 4.20 -12.23 7.59
C LEU A 140 5.66 -12.69 7.70
N VAL A 141 6.24 -13.10 6.57
CA VAL A 141 7.62 -13.62 6.54
C VAL A 141 8.64 -12.47 6.68
N LEU A 142 9.64 -12.67 7.55
CA LEU A 142 10.72 -11.71 7.83
C LEU A 142 12.11 -12.19 7.37
N GLU A 143 12.16 -13.20 6.50
CA GLU A 143 13.40 -13.75 5.97
C GLU A 143 14.10 -12.78 5.02
N HIS A 144 15.42 -12.63 5.16
CA HIS A 144 16.19 -11.63 4.43
C HIS A 144 16.02 -11.72 2.92
N ASP A 145 16.17 -12.90 2.34
CA ASP A 145 16.12 -13.10 0.89
C ASP A 145 14.73 -12.75 0.34
N HIS A 146 13.67 -13.16 1.04
CA HIS A 146 12.29 -12.80 0.70
C HIS A 146 12.04 -11.28 0.76
N LEU A 147 12.62 -10.61 1.76
CA LEU A 147 12.52 -9.15 1.89
C LEU A 147 13.39 -8.42 0.88
N GLN A 148 14.51 -9.00 0.46
CA GLN A 148 15.44 -8.38 -0.48
C GLN A 148 14.91 -8.47 -1.91
N ASP A 149 14.44 -9.65 -2.32
CA ASP A 149 14.02 -9.95 -3.69
C ASP A 149 12.59 -9.49 -4.04
N GLN A 150 11.95 -8.75 -3.12
CA GLN A 150 10.60 -8.23 -3.35
C GLN A 150 10.56 -7.28 -4.56
N PRO A 151 9.54 -7.37 -5.45
CA PRO A 151 9.48 -6.60 -6.69
C PRO A 151 9.58 -5.09 -6.46
N LEU A 152 10.09 -4.37 -7.45
CA LEU A 152 10.25 -2.92 -7.40
C LEU A 152 8.96 -2.14 -7.72
N SER A 153 7.97 -2.82 -8.32
CA SER A 153 6.74 -2.23 -8.83
C SER A 153 5.53 -3.13 -8.59
N VAL A 154 4.38 -2.52 -8.35
CA VAL A 154 3.06 -3.18 -8.27
C VAL A 154 2.28 -2.91 -9.56
N ASP A 155 1.60 -3.92 -10.11
CA ASP A 155 0.62 -3.71 -11.16
C ASP A 155 -0.69 -3.15 -10.57
N LEU A 156 -0.93 -1.86 -10.80
CA LEU A 156 -2.10 -1.17 -10.28
C LEU A 156 -3.38 -1.40 -11.10
N SER A 157 -3.30 -2.05 -12.27
CA SER A 157 -4.47 -2.32 -13.10
C SER A 157 -5.52 -3.17 -12.38
N LEU A 158 -5.07 -4.02 -11.46
CA LEU A 158 -5.91 -4.86 -10.61
C LEU A 158 -6.69 -4.07 -9.55
N TYR A 159 -6.23 -2.87 -9.20
CA TYR A 159 -6.75 -2.05 -8.11
C TYR A 159 -7.49 -0.80 -8.59
N ILE A 160 -7.13 -0.29 -9.77
CA ILE A 160 -7.75 0.92 -10.33
C ILE A 160 -9.04 0.54 -11.06
N ARG A 161 -10.17 0.95 -10.48
CA ARG A 161 -11.47 0.94 -11.18
C ARG A 161 -11.74 2.32 -11.73
N ILE A 162 -11.59 2.49 -13.04
CA ILE A 162 -11.97 3.72 -13.72
C ILE A 162 -13.49 3.65 -13.97
N PRO A 163 -14.30 4.57 -13.42
CA PRO A 163 -15.76 4.51 -13.56
C PRO A 163 -16.25 4.50 -15.02
N THR A 164 -15.41 4.94 -15.95
CA THR A 164 -15.70 5.08 -17.38
C THR A 164 -15.16 3.93 -18.25
N VAL A 165 -14.43 2.97 -17.69
CA VAL A 165 -13.89 1.82 -18.43
C VAL A 165 -14.57 0.54 -17.96
N PRO A 166 -15.30 -0.19 -18.82
CA PRO A 166 -15.82 -1.50 -18.47
C PRO A 166 -14.63 -2.41 -18.14
N THR A 167 -14.45 -2.73 -16.86
CA THR A 167 -13.45 -3.71 -16.44
C THR A 167 -14.07 -5.08 -16.71
N GLU A 168 -13.82 -5.63 -17.90
CA GLU A 168 -14.21 -7.00 -18.21
C GLU A 168 -13.42 -7.94 -17.29
N GLY A 169 -14.05 -8.42 -16.23
CA GLY A 169 -13.58 -9.61 -15.51
C GLY A 169 -13.23 -9.48 -14.03
N VAL A 170 -13.98 -8.73 -13.20
CA VAL A 170 -14.11 -9.06 -11.76
C VAL A 170 -15.48 -8.58 -11.23
N ASP A 171 -16.55 -9.21 -11.72
CA ASP A 171 -17.89 -8.98 -11.20
C ASP A 171 -18.15 -10.00 -10.09
N GLU A 172 -17.77 -9.69 -8.84
CA GLU A 172 -18.28 -10.46 -7.70
C GLU A 172 -18.34 -9.77 -6.31
N MET A 173 -17.99 -8.49 -6.12
CA MET A 173 -17.90 -7.96 -4.74
C MET A 173 -18.49 -6.58 -4.40
N ALA A 174 -19.33 -5.97 -5.24
CA ALA A 174 -19.99 -4.71 -4.83
C ALA A 174 -21.37 -4.52 -5.47
N ALA A 175 -22.33 -5.38 -5.10
CA ALA A 175 -23.74 -5.18 -5.42
C ALA A 175 -24.32 -4.01 -4.60
N ASN A 176 -24.23 -2.80 -5.14
CA ASN A 176 -25.18 -1.71 -4.84
C ASN A 176 -25.32 -0.70 -6.00
N GLY A 177 -25.16 -1.16 -7.25
CA GLY A 177 -25.37 -0.34 -8.47
C GLY A 177 -25.81 -1.09 -9.73
N THR A 178 -25.87 -2.43 -9.70
CA THR A 178 -26.01 -3.32 -10.88
C THR A 178 -27.40 -3.32 -11.53
N SER A 179 -28.36 -2.55 -11.01
CA SER A 179 -29.71 -2.49 -11.58
C SER A 179 -29.82 -1.59 -12.83
N SER A 180 -28.87 -0.68 -13.04
CA SER A 180 -28.88 0.24 -14.20
C SER A 180 -28.20 -0.36 -15.43
N SER A 181 -27.04 -1.01 -15.26
CA SER A 181 -26.27 -1.58 -16.38
C SER A 181 -26.98 -2.76 -17.06
N ASN A 182 -27.64 -3.63 -16.30
CA ASN A 182 -28.44 -4.72 -16.87
C ASN A 182 -29.66 -4.23 -17.66
N LYS A 183 -30.27 -3.10 -17.25
CA LYS A 183 -31.38 -2.48 -17.99
C LYS A 183 -30.90 -1.87 -19.29
N GLU A 184 -29.73 -1.23 -19.28
CA GLU A 184 -29.12 -0.64 -20.47
C GLU A 184 -28.71 -1.70 -21.50
N LYS A 185 -28.10 -2.81 -21.05
CA LYS A 185 -27.75 -3.94 -21.92
C LYS A 185 -28.99 -4.60 -22.54
N LYS A 186 -30.07 -4.74 -21.75
CA LYS A 186 -31.36 -5.25 -22.26
C LYS A 186 -31.98 -4.30 -23.28
N LEU A 187 -31.93 -2.99 -23.05
CA LEU A 187 -32.47 -1.98 -23.97
C LEU A 187 -31.75 -2.01 -25.32
N LEU A 188 -30.42 -2.14 -25.31
CA LEU A 188 -29.61 -2.21 -26.54
C LEU A 188 -29.87 -3.50 -27.32
N LEU A 189 -30.05 -4.64 -26.64
CA LEU A 189 -30.43 -5.90 -27.27
C LEU A 189 -31.81 -5.82 -27.92
N ASP A 190 -32.80 -5.25 -27.24
CA ASP A 190 -34.15 -5.06 -27.77
C ASP A 190 -34.15 -4.10 -28.98
N GLN A 191 -33.33 -3.04 -28.96
CA GLN A 191 -33.15 -2.13 -30.09
C GLN A 191 -32.57 -2.84 -31.33
N ASN A 192 -31.56 -3.69 -31.12
CA ASN A 192 -30.89 -4.39 -32.22
C ASN A 192 -31.84 -5.40 -32.88
N ASN A 193 -32.58 -6.15 -32.07
CA ASN A 193 -33.56 -7.10 -32.55
C ASN A 193 -34.71 -6.44 -33.33
N TYR A 194 -35.15 -5.25 -32.90
CA TYR A 194 -36.12 -4.45 -33.64
C TYR A 194 -35.60 -3.97 -35.00
N LEU A 195 -34.34 -3.54 -35.08
CA LEU A 195 -33.72 -3.11 -36.33
C LEU A 195 -33.53 -4.28 -37.31
N GLU A 196 -33.13 -5.44 -36.82
CA GLU A 196 -33.00 -6.66 -37.63
C GLU A 196 -34.35 -7.07 -38.23
N GLU A 197 -35.43 -7.03 -37.44
CA GLU A 197 -36.75 -7.40 -37.92
C GLU A 197 -37.29 -6.40 -38.95
N ARG A 198 -37.06 -5.09 -38.76
CA ARG A 198 -37.40 -4.08 -39.76
C ARG A 198 -36.63 -4.28 -41.06
N ASN A 199 -35.33 -4.58 -40.99
CA ASN A 199 -34.53 -4.83 -42.19
C ASN A 199 -34.99 -6.10 -42.93
N ARG A 200 -35.48 -7.11 -42.20
CA ARG A 200 -36.07 -8.33 -42.78
C ARG A 200 -37.36 -8.06 -43.56
N GLN A 201 -38.16 -7.10 -43.10
CA GLN A 201 -39.42 -6.69 -43.75
C GLN A 201 -39.21 -5.74 -44.95
N LEU A 202 -37.99 -5.21 -45.13
CA LEU A 202 -37.62 -4.32 -46.24
C LEU A 202 -36.88 -5.04 -47.37
N GLN A 203 -36.65 -6.36 -47.25
CA GLN A 203 -36.16 -7.25 -48.31
C GLN A 203 -37.34 -8.01 -48.94
#